data_AF-A0A3A4Z326-F1
#
_entry.id   AF-A0A3A4Z326-F1
#
_cell.length_a   1.000
_cell.length_b   1.000
_cell.length_c   1.000
_cell.angle_alpha   90.00
_cell.angle_beta   90.00
_cell.angle_gamma   90.00
#
_symmetry.space_group_name_H-M   'P 1'
#
loop_
_entity.id
_entity.type
_entity.pdbx_description
1 polymer ?
#
loop_
_entity_poly.entity_id
_entity_poly.type
_entity_poly.pdbx_seq_one_letter_code
_entity_poly.pdbx_strand_id
1 'polypeptide(L)'
;MKKKKQTISKELRMPHIYREDLEKIENLILNELKPREYKIETNEYEYEKVEQLQKDLGTAVDLHVQTYTPYLSIDFNKNSARVYSGDDDLKTMGAFDQIFSILSKKERRVLYYLSKVSVWVAPILFFAPIRALAEIDKVDNPKLWVVLGVVLVSALWWVIGFYSSLYKFSIIDFTYLKEKPNFIVRNKDQIILVVIGAIIGAIATIVFNKILF
;
A
#
# COMPACT_ATOMS: atom_id res chain seq x y z
N MET A 1 36.76 -5.67 -27.37
CA MET A 1 35.68 -6.24 -26.53
C MET A 1 34.89 -5.07 -25.92
N LYS A 2 33.55 -5.05 -26.02
CA LYS A 2 32.73 -3.98 -25.41
C LYS A 2 32.33 -4.39 -24.00
N LYS A 3 32.53 -3.51 -23.00
CA LYS A 3 32.04 -3.72 -21.63
C LYS A 3 30.52 -3.74 -21.67
N LYS A 4 29.90 -4.78 -21.10
CA LYS A 4 28.44 -4.85 -20.96
C LYS A 4 28.02 -3.84 -19.90
N LYS A 5 27.08 -2.95 -20.24
CA LYS A 5 26.49 -2.02 -19.27
C LYS A 5 25.85 -2.82 -18.13
N GLN A 6 26.05 -2.38 -16.90
CA GLN A 6 25.41 -2.99 -15.74
C GLN A 6 24.03 -2.39 -15.53
N THR A 7 23.01 -3.24 -15.43
CA THR A 7 21.65 -2.82 -15.11
C THR A 7 21.45 -2.85 -13.59
N ILE A 8 20.80 -1.84 -13.03
CA ILE A 8 20.54 -1.75 -11.59
C ILE A 8 19.04 -1.66 -11.36
N SER A 9 18.55 -2.42 -10.37
CA SER A 9 17.14 -2.47 -9.99
C SER A 9 17.02 -2.46 -8.48
N LYS A 10 16.12 -1.64 -7.94
CA LYS A 10 15.76 -1.64 -6.52
C LYS A 10 14.25 -1.70 -6.35
N GLU A 11 13.79 -2.68 -5.58
CA GLU A 11 12.39 -2.86 -5.21
C GLU A 11 12.00 -1.93 -4.04
N LEU A 12 10.78 -1.42 -4.08
CA LEU A 12 10.17 -0.57 -3.07
C LEU A 12 9.13 -1.35 -2.24
N ARG A 13 8.97 -0.98 -0.97
CA ARG A 13 8.10 -1.68 -0.01
C ARG A 13 6.76 -0.96 0.18
N MET A 14 5.85 -1.16 -0.77
CA MET A 14 4.50 -0.58 -0.80
C MET A 14 4.47 0.95 -0.68
N PRO A 15 5.04 1.69 -1.65
CA PRO A 15 5.10 3.14 -1.59
C PRO A 15 3.70 3.77 -1.65
N HIS A 16 3.53 4.90 -0.96
CA HIS A 16 2.35 5.76 -1.07
C HIS A 16 2.81 7.18 -1.43
N ILE A 17 2.63 7.52 -2.70
CA ILE A 17 3.26 8.68 -3.33
C ILE A 17 2.19 9.73 -3.60
N TYR A 18 2.55 10.99 -3.41
CA TYR A 18 1.69 12.14 -3.69
C TYR A 18 2.19 12.91 -4.90
N ARG A 19 1.35 13.80 -5.44
CA ARG A 19 1.68 14.64 -6.59
C ARG A 19 3.01 15.38 -6.44
N GLU A 20 3.23 15.99 -5.29
CA GLU A 20 4.48 16.69 -4.95
C GLU A 20 5.74 15.81 -5.02
N ASP A 21 5.60 14.51 -4.79
CA ASP A 21 6.72 13.58 -4.89
C ASP A 21 6.99 13.23 -6.36
N LEU A 22 5.93 13.09 -7.19
CA LEU A 22 6.06 12.96 -8.65
C LEU A 22 6.71 14.18 -9.28
N GLU A 23 6.29 15.39 -8.88
CA GLU A 23 6.90 16.65 -9.35
C GLU A 23 8.38 16.74 -8.97
N LYS A 24 8.78 16.30 -7.77
CA LYS A 24 10.20 16.25 -7.38
C LYS A 24 10.99 15.29 -8.26
N ILE A 25 10.42 14.12 -8.56
CA ILE A 25 11.04 13.11 -9.42
C ILE A 25 11.17 13.63 -10.86
N GLU A 26 10.10 14.21 -11.41
CA GLU A 26 10.11 14.84 -12.73
C GLU A 26 11.18 15.94 -12.80
N ASN A 27 11.19 16.85 -11.83
CA ASN A 27 12.19 17.92 -11.78
C ASN A 27 13.61 17.38 -11.72
N LEU A 28 13.85 16.31 -10.95
CA LEU A 28 15.16 15.68 -10.87
C LEU A 28 15.56 15.06 -12.22
N ILE A 29 14.66 14.31 -12.84
CA ILE A 29 14.89 13.68 -14.15
C ILE A 29 15.18 14.74 -15.22
N LEU A 30 14.33 15.76 -15.33
CA LEU A 30 14.45 16.77 -16.38
C LEU A 30 15.66 17.69 -16.17
N ASN A 31 15.97 18.08 -14.93
CA ASN A 31 17.08 19.00 -14.66
C ASN A 31 18.42 18.31 -14.60
N GLU A 32 18.49 17.16 -13.91
CA GLU A 32 19.73 16.40 -13.82
C GLU A 32 19.95 15.64 -15.10
N LEU A 33 19.14 14.62 -15.42
CA LEU A 33 19.42 13.70 -16.53
C LEU A 33 19.32 14.37 -17.90
N LYS A 34 18.37 15.29 -18.08
CA LYS A 34 18.05 15.91 -19.38
C LYS A 34 17.84 14.84 -20.46
N PRO A 35 16.88 13.92 -20.24
CA PRO A 35 16.70 12.80 -21.15
C PRO A 35 16.21 13.30 -22.51
N ARG A 36 16.50 12.53 -23.55
CA ARG A 36 15.96 12.81 -24.90
C ARG A 36 14.44 12.75 -24.92
N GLU A 37 13.88 11.77 -24.23
CA GLU A 37 12.45 11.50 -24.12
C GLU A 37 12.12 11.16 -22.68
N TYR A 38 11.00 11.71 -22.20
CA TYR A 38 10.42 11.51 -20.88
C TYR A 38 8.93 11.31 -21.06
N LYS A 39 8.39 10.27 -20.43
CA LYS A 39 6.96 9.98 -20.46
C LYS A 39 6.48 9.42 -19.13
N ILE A 40 5.20 9.66 -18.87
CA ILE A 40 4.46 9.13 -17.74
C ILE A 40 3.27 8.37 -18.32
N GLU A 41 3.19 7.09 -18.03
CA GLU A 41 2.11 6.22 -18.49
C GLU A 41 1.25 5.80 -17.29
N THR A 42 -0.05 5.82 -17.51
CA THR A 42 -1.06 5.19 -16.66
C THR A 42 -1.70 4.04 -17.44
N ASN A 43 -2.65 3.32 -16.84
CA ASN A 43 -3.34 2.24 -17.54
C ASN A 43 -4.05 2.67 -18.84
N GLU A 44 -4.46 3.94 -18.94
CA GLU A 44 -5.31 4.42 -20.04
C GLU A 44 -4.65 5.48 -20.91
N TYR A 45 -3.67 6.22 -20.37
CA TYR A 45 -3.13 7.41 -21.03
C TYR A 45 -1.63 7.56 -20.81
N GLU A 46 -0.99 8.18 -21.79
CA GLU A 46 0.40 8.66 -21.75
C GLU A 46 0.41 10.19 -21.63
N TYR A 47 1.33 10.69 -20.80
CA TYR A 47 1.48 12.10 -20.47
C TYR A 47 2.95 12.50 -20.60
N GLU A 48 3.19 13.73 -21.00
CA GLU A 48 4.54 14.30 -21.10
C GLU A 48 4.98 14.96 -19.79
N LYS A 49 4.03 15.35 -18.93
CA LYS A 49 4.30 16.04 -17.67
C LYS A 49 3.36 15.65 -16.55
N VAL A 50 3.84 15.73 -15.31
CA VAL A 50 3.04 15.53 -14.08
C VAL A 50 1.89 16.54 -14.01
N GLU A 51 2.09 17.76 -14.51
CA GLU A 51 1.07 18.82 -14.56
C GLU A 51 -0.19 18.39 -15.34
N GLN A 52 -0.05 17.55 -16.36
CA GLN A 52 -1.15 17.06 -17.20
C GLN A 52 -2.01 16.01 -16.49
N LEU A 53 -1.51 15.39 -15.42
CA LEU A 53 -2.28 14.45 -14.61
C LEU A 53 -3.39 15.23 -13.89
N GLN A 54 -4.64 14.88 -14.14
CA GLN A 54 -5.78 15.52 -13.47
C GLN A 54 -5.73 15.23 -11.96
N LYS A 55 -5.88 16.27 -11.14
CA LYS A 55 -5.86 16.15 -9.67
C LYS A 55 -7.03 15.31 -9.13
N ASP A 56 -8.15 15.30 -9.86
CA ASP A 56 -9.41 14.71 -9.40
C ASP A 56 -9.59 13.24 -9.81
N LEU A 57 -8.57 12.63 -10.45
CA LEU A 57 -8.57 11.20 -10.81
C LEU A 57 -8.52 10.26 -9.59
N GLY A 58 -8.39 10.81 -8.38
CA GLY A 58 -8.31 10.04 -7.14
C GLY A 58 -6.98 9.32 -7.01
N THR A 59 -7.02 8.01 -6.69
CA THR A 59 -5.83 7.20 -6.47
C THR A 59 -5.63 6.18 -7.58
N ALA A 60 -4.43 6.13 -8.14
CA ALA A 60 -3.99 5.07 -9.05
C ALA A 60 -3.12 4.04 -8.32
N VAL A 61 -3.04 2.84 -8.90
CA VAL A 61 -2.21 1.72 -8.44
C VAL A 61 -1.14 1.32 -9.45
N ASP A 62 -1.30 1.78 -10.69
CA ASP A 62 -0.37 1.56 -11.80
C ASP A 62 0.06 2.92 -12.36
N LEU A 63 1.37 3.13 -12.44
CA LEU A 63 1.99 4.33 -13.00
C LEU A 63 3.41 3.96 -13.43
N HIS A 64 3.77 4.27 -14.67
CA HIS A 64 5.12 4.08 -15.18
C HIS A 64 5.72 5.43 -15.53
N VAL A 65 6.92 5.71 -15.04
CA VAL A 65 7.69 6.89 -15.44
C VAL A 65 8.93 6.38 -16.16
N GLN A 66 9.14 6.77 -17.41
CA GLN A 66 10.21 6.22 -18.22
C GLN A 66 10.98 7.32 -18.96
N THR A 67 12.30 7.12 -19.07
CA THR A 67 13.18 7.87 -19.95
C THR A 67 13.88 6.94 -20.93
N TYR A 68 14.20 7.43 -22.13
CA TYR A 68 14.83 6.60 -23.17
C TYR A 68 16.36 6.70 -23.19
N THR A 69 16.92 7.88 -23.01
CA THR A 69 18.38 8.10 -23.02
C THR A 69 18.74 9.25 -22.08
N PRO A 70 19.34 8.96 -20.91
CA PRO A 70 19.63 7.63 -20.36
C PRO A 70 18.35 6.86 -20.01
N TYR A 71 18.41 5.52 -20.01
CA TYR A 71 17.26 4.65 -19.71
C TYR A 71 17.08 4.51 -18.19
N LEU A 72 16.00 5.09 -17.68
CA LEU A 72 15.55 4.97 -16.30
C LEU A 72 14.04 4.71 -16.33
N SER A 73 13.58 3.77 -15.52
CA SER A 73 12.16 3.46 -15.38
C SER A 73 11.78 3.33 -13.92
N ILE A 74 10.65 3.94 -13.56
CA ILE A 74 10.00 3.80 -12.27
C ILE A 74 8.68 3.11 -12.55
N ASP A 75 8.56 1.86 -12.11
CA ASP A 75 7.38 1.05 -12.32
C ASP A 75 6.61 0.96 -11.01
N PHE A 76 5.39 1.48 -10.99
CA PHE A 76 4.40 1.20 -9.95
C PHE A 76 3.33 0.30 -10.53
N ASN A 77 3.09 -0.83 -9.87
CA ASN A 77 2.04 -1.77 -10.22
C ASN A 77 1.21 -2.14 -8.99
N LYS A 78 0.06 -2.78 -9.24
CA LYS A 78 -0.81 -3.39 -8.22
C LYS A 78 -0.10 -4.31 -7.21
N ASN A 79 0.98 -4.98 -7.61
CA ASN A 79 1.67 -6.00 -6.82
C ASN A 79 3.18 -5.77 -6.61
N SER A 80 3.75 -4.73 -7.22
CA SER A 80 5.18 -4.43 -7.14
C SER A 80 5.43 -2.94 -7.34
N ALA A 81 6.59 -2.48 -6.89
CA ALA A 81 7.08 -1.15 -7.19
C ALA A 81 8.59 -1.21 -7.26
N ARG A 82 9.19 -0.67 -8.32
CA ARG A 82 10.65 -0.70 -8.48
C ARG A 82 11.16 0.52 -9.22
N VAL A 83 12.42 0.84 -8.97
CA VAL A 83 13.21 1.76 -9.77
C VAL A 83 14.25 0.94 -10.51
N TYR A 84 14.39 1.15 -11.80
CA TYR A 84 15.31 0.44 -12.66
C TYR A 84 16.11 1.42 -13.52
N SER A 85 17.39 1.14 -13.73
CA SER A 85 18.27 1.83 -14.65
C SER A 85 18.93 0.84 -15.60
N GLY A 86 18.87 1.14 -16.89
CA GLY A 86 19.57 0.39 -17.94
C GLY A 86 21.00 0.89 -18.18
N ASP A 87 21.31 2.08 -17.69
CA ASP A 87 22.61 2.75 -17.83
C ASP A 87 23.36 2.83 -16.50
N ASP A 88 24.69 2.66 -16.55
CA ASP A 88 25.61 2.66 -15.40
C ASP A 88 26.51 3.91 -15.34
N ASP A 89 26.15 4.98 -16.05
CA ASP A 89 26.87 6.24 -15.98
C ASP A 89 26.64 6.94 -14.63
N LEU A 90 27.65 7.70 -14.19
CA LEU A 90 27.66 8.32 -12.86
C LEU A 90 26.45 9.26 -12.64
N LYS A 91 25.99 9.91 -13.70
CA LYS A 91 24.88 10.87 -13.65
C LYS A 91 23.55 10.14 -13.48
N THR A 92 23.33 9.09 -14.25
CA THR A 92 22.16 8.21 -14.11
C THR A 92 22.13 7.52 -12.76
N MET A 93 23.28 7.08 -12.25
CA MET A 93 23.38 6.49 -10.91
C MET A 93 23.06 7.47 -9.80
N GLY A 94 23.56 8.70 -9.88
CA GLY A 94 23.22 9.78 -8.94
C GLY A 94 21.72 10.05 -8.92
N ALA A 95 21.10 10.20 -10.10
CA ALA A 95 19.66 10.42 -10.19
C ALA A 95 18.85 9.22 -9.67
N PHE A 96 19.27 8.01 -10.01
CA PHE A 96 18.65 6.76 -9.56
C PHE A 96 18.60 6.67 -8.03
N ASP A 97 19.73 6.93 -7.36
CA ASP A 97 19.79 6.86 -5.89
C ASP A 97 18.99 7.98 -5.22
N GLN A 98 18.97 9.18 -5.80
CA GLN A 98 18.14 10.27 -5.30
C GLN A 98 16.63 9.97 -5.45
N ILE A 99 16.20 9.48 -6.62
CA ILE A 99 14.81 9.04 -6.86
C ILE A 99 14.44 7.93 -5.88
N PHE A 100 15.29 6.91 -5.73
CA PHE A 100 15.07 5.82 -4.79
C PHE A 100 14.99 6.34 -3.34
N SER A 101 15.80 7.33 -2.96
CA SER A 101 15.74 7.97 -1.64
C SER A 101 14.42 8.72 -1.40
N ILE A 102 13.90 9.43 -2.41
CA ILE A 102 12.58 10.08 -2.35
C ILE A 102 11.49 9.04 -2.13
N LEU A 103 11.49 7.98 -2.95
CA LEU A 103 10.46 6.95 -2.93
C LEU A 103 10.51 6.06 -1.70
N SER A 104 11.71 5.68 -1.24
CA SER A 104 11.89 4.81 -0.06
C SER A 104 11.42 5.46 1.24
N LYS A 105 11.43 6.81 1.33
CA LYS A 105 10.85 7.57 2.45
C LYS A 105 9.32 7.49 2.50
N LYS A 106 8.68 7.12 1.38
CA LYS A 106 7.23 6.99 1.24
C LYS A 106 6.73 5.55 1.36
N GLU A 107 7.61 4.63 1.74
CA GLU A 107 7.28 3.21 1.95
C GLU A 107 6.42 2.99 3.20
N ARG A 108 5.38 2.18 3.04
CA ARG A 108 4.56 1.69 4.16
C ARG A 108 5.15 0.39 4.71
N ARG A 109 6.37 0.47 5.25
CA ARG A 109 7.16 -0.72 5.67
C ARG A 109 6.42 -1.63 6.63
N VAL A 110 5.74 -1.06 7.64
CA VAL A 110 4.97 -1.84 8.62
C VAL A 110 3.86 -2.62 7.92
N LEU A 111 3.10 -1.97 7.04
CA LEU A 111 2.04 -2.62 6.27
C LEU A 111 2.60 -3.71 5.34
N TYR A 112 3.74 -3.46 4.70
CA TYR A 112 4.42 -4.44 3.85
C TYR A 112 4.78 -5.70 4.65
N TYR A 113 5.43 -5.54 5.81
CA TYR A 113 5.78 -6.68 6.65
C TYR A 113 4.55 -7.40 7.20
N LEU A 114 3.53 -6.67 7.68
CA LEU A 114 2.28 -7.28 8.15
C LEU A 114 1.57 -8.05 7.05
N SER A 115 1.55 -7.54 5.82
CA SER A 115 0.92 -8.20 4.67
C SER A 115 1.72 -9.42 4.20
N LYS A 116 3.06 -9.37 4.24
CA LYS A 116 3.91 -10.52 3.91
C LYS A 116 3.79 -11.62 4.96
N VAL A 117 3.78 -11.25 6.24
CA VAL A 117 3.65 -12.21 7.35
C VAL A 117 2.26 -12.82 7.39
N SER A 118 1.20 -12.05 7.09
CA SER A 118 -0.17 -12.57 7.10
C SER A 118 -0.38 -13.71 6.12
N VAL A 119 0.33 -13.75 4.98
CA VAL A 119 0.23 -14.84 4.01
C VAL A 119 0.69 -16.18 4.60
N TRP A 120 1.66 -16.17 5.50
CA TRP A 120 2.23 -17.38 6.10
C TRP A 120 1.63 -17.71 7.46
N VAL A 121 1.43 -16.70 8.31
CA VAL A 121 1.07 -16.91 9.72
C VAL A 121 -0.44 -16.95 9.92
N ALA A 122 -1.20 -16.12 9.20
CA ALA A 122 -2.64 -16.03 9.44
C ALA A 122 -3.40 -17.34 9.10
N PRO A 123 -3.06 -18.10 8.04
CA PRO A 123 -3.66 -19.42 7.81
C PRO A 123 -3.40 -20.39 8.96
N ILE A 124 -2.19 -20.41 9.53
CA ILE A 124 -1.85 -21.28 10.66
C ILE A 124 -2.72 -20.93 11.87
N LEU A 125 -2.82 -19.64 12.19
CA LEU A 125 -3.65 -19.16 13.32
C LEU A 125 -5.16 -19.33 13.05
N PHE A 126 -5.58 -19.39 11.80
CA PHE A 126 -6.96 -19.64 11.43
C PHE A 126 -7.32 -21.14 11.53
N PHE A 127 -6.49 -22.04 10.98
CA PHE A 127 -6.79 -23.47 10.92
C PHE A 127 -6.43 -24.25 12.19
N ALA A 128 -5.35 -23.89 12.89
CA ALA A 128 -4.93 -24.62 14.09
C ALA A 128 -6.00 -24.66 15.20
N PRO A 129 -6.73 -23.56 15.50
CA PRO A 129 -7.74 -23.58 16.55
C PRO A 129 -9.04 -24.29 16.16
N ILE A 130 -9.30 -24.55 14.87
CA ILE A 130 -10.50 -25.29 14.42
C ILE A 130 -10.52 -26.70 15.02
N ARG A 131 -9.36 -27.33 15.17
CA ARG A 131 -9.25 -28.62 15.87
C ARG A 131 -9.63 -28.49 17.34
N ALA A 132 -9.18 -27.42 18.01
CA ALA A 132 -9.51 -27.18 19.41
C ALA A 132 -11.01 -26.91 19.61
N LEU A 133 -11.70 -26.33 18.61
CA LEU A 133 -13.16 -26.18 18.64
C LEU A 133 -13.89 -27.53 18.66
N ALA A 134 -13.35 -28.55 18.00
CA ALA A 134 -13.97 -29.89 17.97
C ALA A 134 -13.89 -30.64 19.31
N GLU A 135 -13.01 -30.22 20.22
CA GLU A 135 -12.81 -30.85 21.55
C GLU A 135 -13.54 -30.09 22.68
N ILE A 136 -14.19 -28.95 22.38
CA ILE A 136 -14.91 -28.15 23.39
C ILE A 136 -16.39 -28.57 23.41
N ASP A 137 -16.75 -29.43 24.36
CA ASP A 137 -18.10 -29.99 24.49
C ASP A 137 -19.16 -29.01 25.03
N LYS A 138 -18.76 -27.85 25.58
CA LYS A 138 -19.68 -26.92 26.25
C LYS A 138 -19.53 -25.49 25.75
N VAL A 139 -20.66 -24.89 25.37
CA VAL A 139 -20.77 -23.51 24.87
C VAL A 139 -20.39 -22.48 25.94
N ASP A 140 -20.64 -22.79 27.22
CA ASP A 140 -20.33 -21.87 28.33
C ASP A 140 -18.84 -21.81 28.71
N ASN A 141 -17.98 -22.54 28.00
CA ASN A 141 -16.55 -22.54 28.28
C ASN A 141 -15.92 -21.22 27.82
N PRO A 142 -15.30 -20.42 28.71
CA PRO A 142 -14.67 -19.15 28.33
C PRO A 142 -13.55 -19.32 27.28
N LYS A 143 -12.95 -20.52 27.19
CA LYS A 143 -11.96 -20.85 26.16
C LYS A 143 -12.54 -20.79 24.74
N LEU A 144 -13.83 -21.10 24.56
CA LEU A 144 -14.51 -21.04 23.26
C LEU A 144 -14.45 -19.62 22.68
N TRP A 145 -14.77 -18.62 23.50
CA TRP A 145 -14.76 -17.21 23.10
C TRP A 145 -13.35 -16.72 22.72
N VAL A 146 -12.32 -17.16 23.46
CA VAL A 146 -10.93 -16.85 23.13
C VAL A 146 -10.56 -17.44 21.78
N VAL A 147 -10.88 -18.72 21.54
CA VAL A 147 -10.59 -19.40 20.27
C VAL A 147 -11.30 -18.72 19.11
N LEU A 148 -12.60 -18.42 19.25
CA LEU A 148 -13.37 -17.69 18.24
C LEU A 148 -12.77 -16.30 17.95
N GLY A 149 -12.34 -15.59 18.99
CA GLY A 149 -11.66 -14.30 18.85
C GLY A 149 -10.37 -14.41 18.04
N VAL A 150 -9.52 -15.40 18.32
CA VAL A 150 -8.27 -15.63 17.57
C VAL A 150 -8.56 -15.98 16.12
N VAL A 151 -9.53 -16.87 15.85
CA VAL A 151 -9.93 -17.25 14.48
C VAL A 151 -10.42 -16.04 13.71
N LEU A 152 -11.27 -15.20 14.31
CA LEU A 152 -11.81 -14.00 13.68
C LEU A 152 -10.71 -12.98 13.36
N VAL A 153 -9.84 -12.67 14.34
CA VAL A 153 -8.73 -11.73 14.14
C VAL A 153 -7.77 -12.24 13.06
N SER A 154 -7.48 -13.55 13.04
CA SER A 154 -6.61 -14.17 12.05
C SER A 154 -7.22 -14.12 10.65
N ALA A 155 -8.52 -14.39 10.52
CA ALA A 155 -9.24 -14.26 9.25
C ALA A 155 -9.21 -12.81 8.73
N LEU A 156 -9.50 -11.83 9.59
CA LEU A 156 -9.44 -10.41 9.22
C LEU A 156 -8.03 -9.98 8.81
N TRP A 157 -7.01 -10.38 9.57
CA TRP A 157 -5.63 -10.07 9.25
C TRP A 157 -5.21 -10.69 7.90
N TRP A 158 -5.62 -11.93 7.64
CA TRP A 158 -5.36 -12.59 6.36
C TRP A 158 -5.99 -11.83 5.20
N VAL A 159 -7.29 -11.50 5.30
CA VAL A 159 -8.03 -10.78 4.24
C VAL A 159 -7.42 -9.40 3.99
N ILE A 160 -7.14 -8.63 5.06
CA ILE A 160 -6.56 -7.29 4.93
C ILE A 160 -5.16 -7.35 4.31
N GLY A 161 -4.29 -8.26 4.78
CA GLY A 161 -2.94 -8.39 4.27
C GLY A 161 -2.91 -8.89 2.82
N PHE A 162 -3.76 -9.85 2.48
CA PHE A 162 -3.91 -10.34 1.11
C PHE A 162 -4.43 -9.25 0.17
N TYR A 163 -5.51 -8.56 0.55
CA TYR A 163 -6.06 -7.45 -0.23
C TYR A 163 -5.04 -6.33 -0.43
N SER A 164 -4.31 -5.96 0.63
CA SER A 164 -3.27 -4.93 0.56
C SER A 164 -2.15 -5.33 -0.39
N SER A 165 -1.71 -6.59 -0.36
CA SER A 165 -0.63 -7.09 -1.21
C SER A 165 -1.02 -7.21 -2.69
N LEU A 166 -2.28 -7.47 -3.01
CA LEU A 166 -2.73 -7.70 -4.39
C LEU A 166 -3.27 -6.46 -5.09
N TYR A 167 -3.95 -5.58 -4.36
CA TYR A 167 -4.70 -4.47 -4.95
C TYR A 167 -4.18 -3.10 -4.54
N LYS A 168 -3.36 -3.01 -3.49
CA LYS A 168 -2.91 -1.73 -2.92
C LYS A 168 -1.42 -1.72 -2.60
N PHE A 169 -0.61 -2.46 -3.37
CA PHE A 169 0.84 -2.47 -3.17
C PHE A 169 1.40 -1.07 -3.37
N SER A 170 1.18 -0.49 -4.54
CA SER A 170 1.53 0.90 -4.84
C SER A 170 0.28 1.76 -4.78
N ILE A 171 0.37 2.92 -4.13
CA ILE A 171 -0.70 3.91 -4.17
C ILE A 171 -0.10 5.22 -4.65
N ILE A 172 -0.63 5.75 -5.74
CA ILE A 172 -0.31 7.06 -6.27
C ILE A 172 -1.54 7.94 -6.05
N ASP A 173 -1.38 9.01 -5.29
CA ASP A 173 -2.41 10.02 -5.07
C ASP A 173 -2.03 11.26 -5.90
N PHE A 174 -2.92 11.67 -6.82
CA PHE A 174 -2.67 12.82 -7.69
C PHE A 174 -2.97 14.16 -7.02
N THR A 175 -3.35 14.14 -5.74
CA THR A 175 -3.51 15.34 -4.90
C THR A 175 -2.23 15.67 -4.12
N TYR A 176 -2.12 16.91 -3.65
CA TYR A 176 -1.05 17.31 -2.73
C TYR A 176 -1.35 16.80 -1.33
N LEU A 177 -0.32 16.39 -0.60
CA LEU A 177 -0.47 15.88 0.77
C LEU A 177 -1.11 16.93 1.69
N LYS A 178 -0.82 18.22 1.46
CA LYS A 178 -1.34 19.34 2.24
C LYS A 178 -2.83 19.61 2.00
N GLU A 179 -3.35 19.24 0.83
CA GLU A 179 -4.76 19.42 0.48
C GLU A 179 -5.64 18.29 1.03
N LYS A 180 -5.03 17.16 1.39
CA LYS A 180 -5.76 15.98 1.84
C LYS A 180 -6.34 16.22 3.24
N PRO A 181 -7.66 16.10 3.43
CA PRO A 181 -8.26 16.23 4.74
C PRO A 181 -7.73 15.14 5.67
N ASN A 182 -7.55 15.50 6.95
CA ASN A 182 -7.15 14.55 7.97
C ASN A 182 -8.11 13.35 8.03
N PHE A 183 -7.59 12.18 8.44
CA PHE A 183 -8.35 10.94 8.52
C PHE A 183 -9.67 11.09 9.26
N ILE A 184 -9.68 11.85 10.36
CA ILE A 184 -10.87 12.09 11.18
C ILE A 184 -11.92 12.89 10.41
N VAL A 185 -11.50 13.93 9.68
CA VAL A 185 -12.43 14.77 8.91
C VAL A 185 -13.06 13.95 7.78
N ARG A 186 -12.25 13.17 7.07
CA ARG A 186 -12.72 12.34 5.95
C ARG A 186 -13.65 11.22 6.37
N ASN A 187 -13.44 10.64 7.57
CA ASN A 187 -14.22 9.50 8.05
C ASN A 187 -15.12 9.86 9.24
N LYS A 188 -15.41 11.15 9.45
CA LYS A 188 -16.16 11.63 10.62
C LYS A 188 -17.48 10.87 10.77
N ASP A 189 -18.23 10.76 9.69
CA ASP A 189 -19.55 10.14 9.70
C ASP A 189 -19.47 8.63 9.97
N GLN A 190 -18.47 7.95 9.40
CA GLN A 190 -18.24 6.53 9.65
C GLN A 190 -17.82 6.27 11.11
N ILE A 191 -16.95 7.11 11.67
CA ILE A 191 -16.54 7.01 13.07
C ILE A 191 -17.74 7.22 13.99
N ILE A 192 -18.55 8.24 13.74
CA ILE A 192 -19.78 8.51 14.51
C ILE A 192 -20.73 7.32 14.44
N LEU A 193 -20.93 6.75 13.25
CA LEU A 193 -21.80 5.59 13.06
C LEU A 193 -21.30 4.37 13.83
N VAL A 194 -19.99 4.08 13.80
CA VAL A 194 -19.38 2.97 14.55
C VAL A 194 -19.53 3.18 16.06
N VAL A 195 -19.32 4.41 16.55
CA VAL A 195 -19.47 4.72 17.99
C VAL A 195 -20.92 4.56 18.43
N ILE A 196 -21.88 5.10 17.68
CA ILE A 196 -23.31 4.94 17.98
C ILE A 196 -23.71 3.46 17.95
N GLY A 197 -23.27 2.72 16.93
CA GLY A 197 -23.52 1.28 16.80
C GLY A 197 -22.96 0.48 17.98
N ALA A 198 -21.74 0.81 18.44
CA ALA A 198 -21.13 0.17 19.60
C ALA A 198 -21.92 0.46 20.89
N ILE A 199 -22.39 1.69 21.09
CA ILE A 199 -23.22 2.07 22.25
C ILE A 199 -24.56 1.32 22.23
N ILE A 200 -25.25 1.30 21.09
CA ILE A 200 -26.53 0.57 20.94
C ILE A 200 -26.33 -0.92 21.17
N GLY A 201 -25.27 -1.51 20.62
CA GLY A 201 -24.93 -2.93 20.83
C GLY A 201 -24.67 -3.26 22.30
N ALA A 202 -23.93 -2.40 23.00
CA ALA A 202 -23.68 -2.56 24.44
C ALA A 202 -24.98 -2.47 25.26
N ILE A 203 -25.84 -1.48 24.99
CA ILE A 203 -27.14 -1.33 25.66
C ILE A 203 -28.02 -2.55 25.40
N ALA A 204 -28.13 -2.99 24.13
CA ALA A 204 -28.91 -4.16 23.75
C ALA A 204 -28.42 -5.42 24.48
N THR A 205 -27.09 -5.60 24.59
CA THR A 205 -26.50 -6.74 25.31
C THR A 205 -26.87 -6.74 26.79
N ILE A 206 -26.82 -5.57 27.45
CA ILE A 206 -27.20 -5.43 28.86
C ILE A 206 -28.70 -5.73 29.06
N VAL A 207 -29.56 -5.22 28.18
CA VAL A 207 -31.02 -5.45 28.24
C VAL A 207 -31.34 -6.93 28.01
N PHE A 208 -30.70 -7.55 27.02
CA PHE A 208 -30.92 -8.96 26.70
C PHE A 208 -30.51 -9.87 27.86
N ASN A 209 -29.37 -9.61 28.49
CA ASN A 209 -28.93 -10.34 29.68
C ASN A 209 -29.88 -10.19 30.87
N LYS A 210 -30.56 -9.05 31.01
CA LYS A 210 -31.55 -8.82 32.09
C LYS A 210 -32.91 -9.47 31.85
N ILE A 211 -33.27 -9.78 30.60
CA ILE A 211 -34.56 -10.40 30.26
C ILE A 211 -34.44 -11.93 30.33
N LEU A 212 -33.26 -12.47 30.01
CA LEU A 212 -32.99 -13.91 30.00
C LEU A 212 -32.62 -14.52 31.35
N PHE A 213 -32.26 -13.70 32.35
CA PHE A 213 -31.91 -14.11 33.72
C PHE A 213 -32.75 -13.34 34.73
#